data_AF-D8GK04-F1
#
_entry.id   AF-D8GK04-F1
#
_cell.length_a   1.000
_cell.length_b   1.000
_cell.length_c   1.000
_cell.angle_alpha   90.00
_cell.angle_beta   90.00
_cell.angle_gamma   90.00
#
_symmetry.space_group_name_H-M   'P 1'
#
loop_
_entity.id
_entity.type
_entity.pdbx_description
1 polymer ?
#
loop_
_entity_poly.entity_id
_entity_poly.type
_entity_poly.pdbx_seq_one_letter_code
_entity_poly.pdbx_strand_id
1 'polypeptide(L)'
;MIFYRIKQFYWALTSRINEQDSRFIKSILSIEELKLFNKLSINEQKHCVKVAYDVERICNSKKGKVDEKLLLKAALLHDIGKIHRKLNLIDKSFIVSMDRISKGKLRKFSQKQKINVYYNHSKIGVDLLKKIEYNEKLFYLIENHHNNDIHHNNLELKILKYCDKRN
;
A
#
# COMPACT_ATOMS: atom_id res chain seq x y z
N MET A 1 12.72 18.33 -15.16
CA MET A 1 12.53 17.14 -14.30
C MET A 1 11.57 17.37 -13.12
N ILE A 2 11.70 18.46 -12.33
CA ILE A 2 10.80 18.76 -11.21
C ILE A 2 9.33 18.95 -11.65
N PHE A 3 9.09 19.71 -12.73
CA PHE A 3 7.74 19.97 -13.25
C PHE A 3 7.03 18.70 -13.75
N TYR A 4 7.78 17.76 -14.32
CA TYR A 4 7.23 16.47 -14.73
C TYR A 4 6.80 15.64 -13.51
N ARG A 5 7.61 15.64 -12.43
CA ARG A 5 7.25 15.01 -11.16
C ARG A 5 6.05 15.68 -10.49
N ILE A 6 5.93 17.01 -10.56
CA ILE A 6 4.78 17.77 -10.04
C ILE A 6 3.51 17.47 -10.86
N LYS A 7 3.61 17.36 -12.19
CA LYS A 7 2.49 16.98 -13.05
C LYS A 7 2.07 15.53 -12.83
N GLN A 8 3.04 14.61 -12.69
CA GLN A 8 2.77 13.22 -12.30
C GLN A 8 2.10 13.14 -10.92
N PHE A 9 2.57 13.95 -9.97
CA PHE A 9 1.96 14.07 -8.65
C PHE A 9 0.53 14.60 -8.73
N TYR A 10 0.29 15.67 -9.50
CA TYR A 10 -1.05 16.22 -9.68
C TYR A 10 -2.01 15.26 -10.41
N TRP A 11 -1.56 14.59 -11.48
CA TRP A 11 -2.34 13.55 -12.16
C TRP A 11 -2.56 12.31 -11.29
N ALA A 12 -1.61 11.95 -10.44
CA ALA A 12 -1.79 10.90 -9.44
C ALA A 12 -2.81 11.30 -8.37
N LEU A 13 -2.88 12.59 -8.02
CA LEU A 13 -3.84 13.13 -7.06
C LEU A 13 -5.25 13.32 -7.65
N THR A 14 -5.40 13.48 -8.97
CA THR A 14 -6.71 13.75 -9.61
C THR A 14 -7.30 12.55 -10.37
N SER A 15 -6.51 11.51 -10.66
CA SER A 15 -7.02 10.32 -11.35
C SER A 15 -7.86 9.44 -10.43
N ARG A 16 -9.18 9.41 -10.69
CA ARG A 16 -10.12 8.49 -10.02
C ARG A 16 -9.89 7.04 -10.49
N ILE A 17 -10.43 6.08 -9.75
CA ILE A 17 -10.57 4.69 -10.20
C ILE A 17 -11.49 4.69 -11.42
N ASN A 18 -10.99 4.24 -12.56
CA ASN A 18 -11.77 4.14 -13.79
C ASN A 18 -12.39 2.72 -13.92
N GLU A 19 -13.14 2.49 -15.00
CA GLU A 19 -13.81 1.20 -15.21
C GLU A 19 -12.82 0.04 -15.39
N GLN A 20 -11.70 0.27 -16.07
CA GLN A 20 -10.65 -0.73 -16.26
C GLN A 20 -10.02 -1.12 -14.91
N ASP A 21 -9.69 -0.14 -14.08
CA ASP A 21 -9.18 -0.35 -12.73
C ASP A 21 -10.20 -1.15 -11.89
N SER A 22 -11.49 -0.79 -11.98
CA SER A 22 -12.56 -1.50 -11.27
C SER A 22 -12.66 -2.97 -11.69
N ARG A 23 -12.59 -3.26 -12.99
CA ARG A 23 -12.57 -4.63 -13.52
C ARG A 23 -11.32 -5.39 -13.05
N PHE A 24 -10.16 -4.76 -13.06
CA PHE A 24 -8.90 -5.33 -12.60
C PHE A 24 -8.91 -5.66 -11.10
N ILE A 25 -9.40 -4.74 -10.25
CA ILE A 25 -9.51 -5.01 -8.81
C ILE A 25 -10.46 -6.18 -8.55
N LYS A 26 -11.62 -6.22 -9.23
CA LYS A 26 -12.64 -7.26 -9.05
C LYS A 26 -12.21 -8.64 -9.55
N SER A 27 -11.27 -8.72 -10.48
CA SER A 27 -10.73 -10.02 -10.92
C SER A 27 -9.74 -10.62 -9.92
N ILE A 28 -9.21 -9.82 -8.99
CA ILE A 28 -8.18 -10.22 -8.02
C ILE A 28 -8.76 -10.40 -6.61
N LEU A 29 -9.55 -9.43 -6.14
CA LEU A 29 -10.07 -9.40 -4.77
C LEU A 29 -11.41 -10.14 -4.64
N SER A 30 -11.58 -10.84 -3.52
CA SER A 30 -12.90 -11.32 -3.10
C SER A 30 -13.84 -10.16 -2.74
N ILE A 31 -15.13 -10.46 -2.57
CA ILE A 31 -16.14 -9.47 -2.21
C ILE A 31 -15.81 -8.79 -0.87
N GLU A 32 -15.36 -9.55 0.14
CA GLU A 32 -15.03 -9.00 1.45
C GLU A 32 -13.74 -8.15 1.42
N GLU A 33 -12.73 -8.58 0.65
CA GLU A 33 -11.50 -7.80 0.45
C GLU A 33 -11.78 -6.50 -0.30
N LEU A 34 -12.65 -6.56 -1.31
CA LEU A 34 -13.09 -5.39 -2.07
C LEU A 34 -13.84 -4.40 -1.16
N LYS A 35 -14.69 -4.89 -0.24
CA LYS A 35 -15.34 -4.03 0.76
C LYS A 35 -14.34 -3.33 1.66
N LEU A 36 -13.25 -3.98 2.06
CA LEU A 36 -12.17 -3.31 2.80
C LEU A 36 -11.43 -2.30 1.94
N PHE A 37 -11.02 -2.71 0.74
CA PHE A 37 -10.30 -1.86 -0.21
C PHE A 37 -11.06 -0.56 -0.52
N ASN A 38 -12.38 -0.65 -0.74
CA ASN A 38 -13.22 0.51 -1.05
C ASN A 38 -13.35 1.52 0.10
N LYS A 39 -12.94 1.16 1.33
CA LYS A 39 -12.90 2.10 2.46
C LYS A 39 -11.65 2.99 2.42
N LEU A 40 -10.65 2.68 1.60
CA LEU A 40 -9.49 3.56 1.38
C LEU A 40 -9.92 4.86 0.69
N SER A 41 -9.15 5.94 0.89
CA SER A 41 -9.33 7.15 0.09
C SER A 41 -9.07 6.84 -1.40
N ILE A 42 -9.71 7.59 -2.31
CA ILE A 42 -9.55 7.38 -3.76
C ILE A 42 -8.06 7.41 -4.18
N ASN A 43 -7.26 8.28 -3.56
CA ASN A 43 -5.83 8.38 -3.85
C ASN A 43 -5.05 7.13 -3.42
N GLU A 44 -5.36 6.58 -2.25
CA GLU A 44 -4.72 5.34 -1.78
C GLU A 44 -5.20 4.13 -2.60
N GLN A 45 -6.47 4.07 -2.99
CA GLN A 45 -6.96 3.05 -3.93
C GLN A 45 -6.18 3.13 -5.25
N LYS A 46 -6.01 4.33 -5.82
CA LYS A 46 -5.29 4.52 -7.07
C LYS A 46 -3.81 4.15 -6.96
N HIS A 47 -3.18 4.49 -5.83
CA HIS A 47 -1.82 4.06 -5.50
C HIS A 47 -1.71 2.53 -5.56
N CYS A 48 -2.54 1.84 -4.79
CA CYS A 48 -2.55 0.38 -4.74
C CYS A 48 -2.75 -0.27 -6.12
N VAL A 49 -3.66 0.29 -6.95
CA VAL A 49 -3.88 -0.19 -8.32
C VAL A 49 -2.64 -0.02 -9.20
N LYS A 50 -1.93 1.11 -9.11
CA LYS A 50 -0.68 1.31 -9.88
C LYS A 50 0.42 0.34 -9.42
N VAL A 51 0.54 0.12 -8.12
CA VAL A 51 1.47 -0.89 -7.57
C VAL A 51 1.12 -2.28 -8.10
N ALA A 52 -0.18 -2.63 -8.16
CA ALA A 52 -0.63 -3.90 -8.69
C ALA A 52 -0.37 -4.06 -10.20
N TYR A 53 -0.56 -3.03 -11.02
CA TYR A 53 -0.15 -3.07 -12.43
C TYR A 53 1.37 -3.23 -12.62
N ASP A 54 2.17 -2.59 -11.76
CA ASP A 54 3.62 -2.75 -11.78
C ASP A 54 4.04 -4.17 -11.41
N VAL A 55 3.37 -4.76 -10.41
CA VAL A 55 3.53 -6.16 -10.03
C VAL A 55 3.18 -7.08 -11.20
N GLU A 56 2.02 -6.91 -11.84
CA GLU A 56 1.57 -7.72 -12.99
C GLU A 56 2.62 -7.73 -14.10
N ARG A 57 3.17 -6.55 -14.44
CA ARG A 57 4.24 -6.42 -15.43
C ARG A 57 5.51 -7.16 -15.05
N ILE A 58 5.92 -7.10 -13.78
CA ILE A 58 7.11 -7.82 -13.31
C ILE A 58 6.87 -9.32 -13.29
N CYS A 59 5.70 -9.78 -12.83
CA CYS A 59 5.31 -11.19 -12.81
C CYS A 59 5.34 -11.80 -14.22
N ASN A 60 4.85 -11.07 -15.23
CA ASN A 60 4.93 -11.48 -16.63
C ASN A 60 6.37 -11.76 -17.11
N SER A 61 7.35 -11.02 -16.60
CA SER A 61 8.79 -11.23 -16.90
C SER A 61 9.45 -12.33 -16.06
N LYS A 62 8.78 -12.81 -15.00
CA LYS A 62 9.28 -13.76 -14.00
C LYS A 62 8.36 -14.98 -13.83
N LYS A 63 7.61 -15.37 -14.88
CA LYS A 63 6.65 -16.48 -14.84
C LYS A 63 7.26 -17.75 -14.22
N GLY A 64 6.51 -18.36 -13.30
CA GLY A 64 6.91 -19.59 -12.59
C GLY A 64 7.88 -19.40 -11.41
N LYS A 65 8.34 -18.17 -11.12
CA LYS A 65 9.27 -17.90 -10.00
C LYS A 65 8.62 -17.27 -8.77
N VAL A 66 7.40 -16.76 -8.90
CA VAL A 66 6.66 -16.07 -7.84
C VAL A 66 5.19 -16.42 -7.91
N ASP A 67 4.50 -16.35 -6.78
CA ASP A 67 3.04 -16.43 -6.73
C ASP A 67 2.42 -15.09 -7.15
N GLU A 68 2.09 -14.97 -8.44
CA GLU A 68 1.51 -13.75 -9.03
C GLU A 68 0.18 -13.37 -8.38
N LYS A 69 -0.71 -14.34 -8.13
CA LYS A 69 -2.03 -14.07 -7.54
C LYS A 69 -1.91 -13.53 -6.12
N LEU A 70 -1.03 -14.14 -5.32
CA LEU A 70 -0.70 -13.65 -3.99
C LEU A 70 -0.13 -12.23 -4.03
N LEU A 71 0.77 -11.96 -4.97
CA LEU A 71 1.48 -10.69 -5.05
C LEU A 71 0.58 -9.55 -5.54
N LEU A 72 -0.30 -9.81 -6.50
CA LEU A 72 -1.32 -8.87 -6.95
C LEU A 72 -2.29 -8.52 -5.83
N LYS A 73 -2.74 -9.53 -5.07
CA LYS A 73 -3.59 -9.33 -3.89
C LYS A 73 -2.86 -8.51 -2.83
N ALA A 74 -1.59 -8.83 -2.54
CA ALA A 74 -0.76 -8.07 -1.60
C ALA A 74 -0.59 -6.61 -2.06
N ALA A 75 -0.35 -6.36 -3.35
CA ALA A 75 -0.23 -5.03 -3.91
C ALA A 75 -1.51 -4.19 -3.76
N LEU A 76 -2.68 -4.79 -3.95
CA LEU A 76 -3.96 -4.10 -3.75
C LEU A 76 -4.27 -3.83 -2.28
N LEU A 77 -3.81 -4.70 -1.37
CA LEU A 77 -4.22 -4.67 0.04
C LEU A 77 -3.16 -4.14 1.02
N HIS A 78 -1.90 -3.91 0.60
CA HIS A 78 -0.80 -3.56 1.51
C HIS A 78 -1.09 -2.32 2.38
N ASP A 79 -1.91 -1.41 1.86
CA ASP A 79 -2.21 -0.12 2.47
C ASP A 79 -3.57 -0.05 3.18
N ILE A 80 -4.36 -1.13 3.28
CA ILE A 80 -5.71 -1.11 3.89
C ILE A 80 -5.72 -0.63 5.35
N GLY A 81 -4.60 -0.71 6.08
CA GLY A 81 -4.52 -0.10 7.42
C GLY A 81 -4.69 1.42 7.42
N LYS A 82 -4.56 2.08 6.25
CA LYS A 82 -4.80 3.51 6.05
C LYS A 82 -6.27 3.88 5.90
N ILE A 83 -7.24 2.95 5.99
CA ILE A 83 -8.69 3.25 5.98
C ILE A 83 -9.07 4.33 7.01
N HIS A 84 -8.40 4.35 8.17
CA HIS A 84 -8.65 5.33 9.22
C HIS A 84 -7.99 6.71 8.95
N ARG A 85 -7.28 6.87 7.83
CA ARG A 85 -6.74 8.17 7.36
C ARG A 85 -7.67 8.79 6.32
N LYS A 86 -8.51 9.73 6.76
CA LYS A 86 -8.67 10.98 6.01
C LYS A 86 -7.58 11.95 6.48
N LEU A 87 -6.32 11.72 6.10
CA LEU A 87 -5.33 12.78 6.25
C LEU A 87 -5.49 13.74 5.10
N ASN A 88 -5.78 14.98 5.40
CA ASN A 88 -5.64 16.03 4.41
C ASN A 88 -4.15 16.14 4.06
N LEU A 89 -3.82 16.54 2.82
CA LEU A 89 -2.44 16.67 2.32
C LEU A 89 -1.51 17.43 3.31
N ILE A 90 -2.07 18.39 4.03
CA ILE A 90 -1.40 19.18 5.07
C ILE A 90 -0.94 18.30 6.25
N ASP A 91 -1.78 17.39 6.74
CA ASP A 91 -1.43 16.48 7.85
C ASP A 91 -0.28 15.54 7.47
N LYS A 92 -0.28 15.02 6.22
CA LYS A 92 0.77 14.13 5.72
C LYS A 92 2.10 14.87 5.63
N SER A 93 2.12 16.06 5.06
CA SER A 93 3.32 16.90 4.96
C SER A 93 3.85 17.34 6.32
N PHE A 94 2.97 17.63 7.28
CA PHE A 94 3.36 18.01 8.65
C PHE A 94 3.96 16.82 9.40
N ILE A 95 3.31 15.65 9.39
CA ILE A 95 3.81 14.44 10.06
C ILE A 95 5.15 14.01 9.47
N VAL A 96 5.31 14.00 8.13
CA VAL A 96 6.57 13.63 7.48
C VAL A 96 7.69 14.62 7.81
N SER A 97 7.40 15.92 7.81
CA SER A 97 8.37 16.97 8.16
C SER A 97 8.80 16.85 9.63
N MET A 98 7.84 16.67 10.53
CA MET A 98 8.10 16.52 11.96
C MET A 98 8.80 15.19 12.28
N ASP A 99 8.52 14.11 11.56
CA ASP A 99 9.22 12.83 11.73
C ASP A 99 10.71 12.96 11.37
N ARG A 100 10.99 13.64 10.24
CA ARG A 100 12.36 13.93 9.80
C ARG A 100 13.12 14.80 10.81
N ILE A 101 12.48 15.85 11.35
CA ILE A 101 13.08 16.72 12.38
C ILE A 101 13.28 15.96 13.70
N SER A 102 12.30 15.13 14.09
CA SER A 102 12.33 14.41 15.35
C SER A 102 13.16 13.12 15.33
N LYS A 103 13.67 12.72 14.16
CA LYS A 103 14.40 11.45 13.94
C LYS A 103 13.63 10.24 14.48
N GLY A 104 12.33 10.14 14.18
CA GLY A 104 11.50 9.02 14.64
C GLY A 104 10.97 9.12 16.07
N LYS A 105 11.30 10.18 16.83
CA LYS A 105 10.79 10.37 18.21
C LYS A 105 9.27 10.60 18.25
N LEU A 106 8.67 11.00 17.13
CA LEU A 106 7.20 11.09 17.00
C LEU A 106 6.49 9.77 17.28
N ARG A 107 7.16 8.62 17.13
CA ARG A 107 6.61 7.30 17.47
C ARG A 107 6.05 7.22 18.90
N LYS A 108 6.59 8.01 19.84
CA LYS A 108 6.10 8.10 21.23
C LYS A 108 4.66 8.64 21.35
N PHE A 109 4.17 9.32 20.32
CA PHE A 109 2.81 9.85 20.25
C PHE A 109 1.86 8.97 19.43
N SER A 110 2.16 7.67 19.31
CA SER A 110 1.30 6.69 18.63
C SER A 110 -0.11 6.57 19.25
N GLN A 111 -0.34 7.11 20.44
CA GLN A 111 -1.68 7.29 21.00
C GLN A 111 -2.56 8.20 20.13
N LYS A 112 -1.96 9.13 19.37
CA LYS A 112 -2.68 9.91 18.36
C LYS A 112 -2.90 9.05 17.11
N GLN A 113 -4.16 8.83 16.75
CA GLN A 113 -4.59 7.95 15.65
C GLN A 113 -3.82 8.20 14.33
N LYS A 114 -3.56 9.46 13.98
CA LYS A 114 -2.82 9.83 12.75
C LYS A 114 -1.36 9.37 12.73
N ILE A 115 -0.70 9.41 13.90
CA ILE A 115 0.69 8.97 14.10
C ILE A 115 0.74 7.44 14.19
N ASN A 116 -0.25 6.83 14.84
CA ASN A 116 -0.39 5.37 14.88
C ASN A 116 -0.46 4.78 13.47
N VAL A 117 -1.36 5.29 12.63
CA VAL A 117 -1.53 4.78 11.27
C VAL A 117 -0.29 5.04 10.43
N TYR A 118 0.42 6.16 10.63
CA TYR A 118 1.67 6.41 9.90
C TYR A 118 2.69 5.27 10.13
N TYR A 119 2.97 4.92 11.38
CA TYR A 119 3.99 3.91 11.69
C TYR A 119 3.47 2.46 11.61
N ASN A 120 2.19 2.23 11.85
CA ASN A 120 1.64 0.89 12.08
C ASN A 120 0.56 0.46 11.09
N HIS A 121 0.33 1.21 9.98
CA HIS A 121 -0.71 0.82 9.01
C HIS A 121 -0.49 -0.59 8.44
N SER A 122 0.74 -1.07 8.29
CA SER A 122 0.99 -2.44 7.83
C SER A 122 0.37 -3.47 8.79
N LYS A 123 0.63 -3.33 10.10
CA LYS A 123 0.06 -4.17 11.16
C LYS A 123 -1.46 -4.03 11.29
N ILE A 124 -1.95 -2.78 11.31
CA ILE A 124 -3.39 -2.49 11.34
C ILE A 124 -4.08 -3.12 10.13
N GLY A 125 -3.44 -3.07 8.95
CA GLY A 125 -3.96 -3.67 7.74
C GLY A 125 -4.10 -5.18 7.85
N VAL A 126 -3.08 -5.86 8.39
CA VAL A 126 -3.15 -7.30 8.68
C VAL A 126 -4.25 -7.61 9.70
N ASP A 127 -4.38 -6.84 10.78
CA ASP A 127 -5.42 -7.06 11.80
C ASP A 127 -6.84 -6.90 11.24
N LEU A 128 -7.04 -5.97 10.29
CA LEU A 128 -8.30 -5.83 9.58
C LEU A 128 -8.56 -7.02 8.64
N LEU A 129 -7.52 -7.50 7.96
CA LEU A 129 -7.63 -8.55 6.95
C LEU A 129 -7.84 -9.94 7.56
N LYS A 130 -7.23 -10.23 8.72
CA LYS A 130 -7.40 -11.49 9.48
C LYS A 130 -8.84 -11.81 9.87
N LYS A 131 -9.75 -10.83 9.79
CA LYS A 131 -11.19 -11.04 10.05
C LYS A 131 -11.92 -11.69 8.88
N ILE A 132 -11.34 -11.67 7.68
CA ILE A 132 -12.01 -12.07 6.42
C ILE A 132 -11.15 -12.94 5.50
N GLU A 133 -9.88 -13.15 5.84
CA GLU A 133 -8.88 -13.88 5.06
C GLU A 133 -7.98 -14.65 6.04
N TYR A 134 -7.27 -15.68 5.56
CA TYR A 134 -6.47 -16.61 6.38
C TYR A 134 -5.09 -16.90 5.78
N ASN A 135 -4.73 -16.26 4.66
CA ASN A 135 -3.45 -16.48 4.00
C ASN A 135 -2.29 -15.82 4.75
N GLU A 136 -1.56 -16.60 5.55
CA GLU A 136 -0.39 -16.13 6.31
C GLU A 136 0.72 -15.54 5.45
N LYS A 137 0.91 -16.03 4.20
CA LYS A 137 1.90 -15.44 3.29
C LYS A 137 1.49 -14.03 2.88
N LEU A 138 0.19 -13.80 2.66
CA LEU A 138 -0.35 -12.47 2.35
C LEU A 138 -0.13 -11.52 3.53
N PHE A 139 -0.43 -11.96 4.75
CA PHE A 139 -0.20 -11.16 5.95
C PHE A 139 1.26 -10.79 6.11
N TYR A 140 2.16 -11.76 5.91
CA TYR A 140 3.58 -11.51 5.96
C TYR A 140 4.03 -10.44 4.95
N LEU A 141 3.53 -10.49 3.71
CA LEU A 141 3.85 -9.48 2.69
C LEU A 141 3.34 -8.10 3.10
N ILE A 142 2.09 -8.02 3.57
CA ILE A 142 1.45 -6.77 3.99
C ILE A 142 2.09 -6.21 5.26
N GLU A 143 2.45 -7.02 6.25
CA GLU A 143 3.04 -6.49 7.49
C GLU A 143 4.44 -5.91 7.25
N ASN A 144 5.21 -6.53 6.35
CA ASN A 144 6.63 -6.26 6.17
C ASN A 144 6.98 -5.37 4.97
N HIS A 145 5.99 -4.83 4.24
CA HIS A 145 6.25 -4.02 3.04
C HIS A 145 7.02 -2.72 3.30
N HIS A 146 7.12 -2.24 4.55
CA HIS A 146 8.00 -1.13 4.93
C HIS A 146 9.21 -1.51 5.77
N ASN A 147 9.37 -2.79 6.11
CA ASN A 147 10.42 -3.23 7.02
C ASN A 147 11.77 -3.35 6.29
N ASN A 148 12.61 -2.33 6.39
CA ASN A 148 13.93 -2.30 5.73
C ASN A 148 15.01 -3.08 6.49
N ASP A 149 14.75 -3.43 7.75
CA ASP A 149 15.73 -4.09 8.62
C ASP A 149 15.79 -5.60 8.39
N ILE A 150 14.85 -6.17 7.61
CA ILE A 150 14.87 -7.59 7.30
C ILE A 150 15.46 -7.89 5.94
N HIS A 151 16.65 -8.48 5.95
CA HIS A 151 17.29 -9.14 4.81
C HIS A 151 16.57 -10.46 4.48
N HIS A 152 15.36 -10.39 3.95
CA HIS A 152 14.64 -11.59 3.54
C HIS A 152 14.99 -12.01 2.10
N ASN A 153 15.20 -13.31 1.89
CA ASN A 153 15.29 -13.94 0.57
C ASN A 153 13.93 -14.11 -0.12
N ASN A 154 12.86 -13.52 0.42
CA ASN A 154 11.52 -13.58 -0.17
C ASN A 154 11.43 -12.64 -1.39
N LEU A 155 11.28 -13.23 -2.58
CA LEU A 155 11.29 -12.50 -3.85
C LEU A 155 10.02 -11.66 -4.03
N GLU A 156 8.87 -12.17 -3.59
CA GLU A 156 7.58 -11.48 -3.59
C GLU A 156 7.65 -10.17 -2.80
N LEU A 157 8.19 -10.20 -1.58
CA LEU A 157 8.34 -9.02 -0.73
C LEU A 157 9.28 -7.99 -1.37
N LYS A 158 10.36 -8.44 -2.03
CA LYS A 158 11.27 -7.54 -2.76
C LYS A 158 10.56 -6.85 -3.92
N ILE A 159 9.74 -7.59 -4.68
CA ILE A 159 8.97 -7.03 -5.80
C ILE A 159 7.93 -6.04 -5.27
N LEU A 160 7.16 -6.42 -4.23
CA LEU A 160 6.15 -5.55 -3.62
C LEU A 160 6.77 -4.22 -3.17
N LYS A 161 7.87 -4.27 -2.42
CA LYS A 161 8.63 -3.08 -1.97
C LYS A 161 9.11 -2.22 -3.11
N TYR A 162 9.63 -2.85 -4.16
CA TYR A 162 10.13 -2.15 -5.34
C TYR A 162 9.00 -1.40 -6.06
N CYS A 163 7.86 -2.05 -6.28
CA CYS A 163 6.70 -1.46 -6.93
C CYS A 163 6.08 -0.34 -6.09
N ASP A 164 5.94 -0.55 -4.78
CA ASP A 164 5.39 0.44 -3.85
C ASP A 164 6.24 1.73 -3.84
N LYS A 165 7.57 1.61 -3.68
CA LYS A 165 8.49 2.76 -3.68
C LYS A 165 8.48 3.55 -5.00
N ARG A 166 8.08 2.92 -6.11
CA ARG A 166 8.09 3.55 -7.44
C ARG A 166 6.88 4.46 -7.68
N ASN A 167 5.78 4.24 -6.95
CA ASN A 167 4.49 4.92 -7.12
C ASN A 167 4.25 6.00 -6.06
#